data_AF-A0A0U3M9V2-F1
#
_entry.id   AF-A0A0U3M9V2-F1
#
_cell.length_a   1.000
_cell.length_b   1.000
_cell.length_c   1.000
_cell.angle_alpha   90.00
_cell.angle_beta   90.00
_cell.angle_gamma   90.00
#
_symmetry.space_group_name_H-M   'P 1'
#
loop_
_entity.id
_entity.type
_entity.pdbx_description
1 polymer ?
#
loop_
_entity_poly.entity_id
_entity_poly.type
_entity_poly.pdbx_seq_one_letter_code
_entity_poly.pdbx_strand_id
1 'polypeptide(L)' 'MSKIKKCAECQEDIEWNEDVIIGENGKVYHGECVDIYPTGFSLHNSDGEYLTFAEEPEMSAVCVLDLGEYIDVEDE' A
#
# COMPACT_ATOMS: atom_id res chain seq x y z
N MET A 1 10.82 18.34 -4.78
CA MET A 1 9.40 18.03 -5.10
C MET A 1 9.07 16.81 -4.28
N SER A 2 8.28 16.97 -3.22
CA SER A 2 7.84 15.85 -2.38
C SER A 2 6.97 14.94 -3.25
N LYS A 3 7.39 13.69 -3.43
CA LYS A 3 6.70 12.70 -4.26
C LYS A 3 5.75 11.89 -3.37
N ILE A 4 4.86 12.59 -2.68
CA ILE A 4 3.89 11.94 -1.78
C ILE A 4 3.15 10.88 -2.61
N LYS A 5 3.27 9.63 -2.19
CA LYS A 5 2.61 8.50 -2.82
C LYS A 5 1.14 8.54 -2.44
N LYS A 6 0.30 8.18 -3.42
CA LYS A 6 -1.13 8.05 -3.27
C LYS A 6 -1.52 6.60 -3.41
N CYS A 7 -2.50 6.17 -2.63
CA CYS A 7 -3.12 4.88 -2.80
C CYS A 7 -3.74 4.77 -4.19
N ALA A 8 -3.42 3.70 -4.90
CA ALA A 8 -3.94 3.50 -6.25
C ALA A 8 -5.45 3.16 -6.28
N GLU A 9 -6.04 2.78 -5.14
CA GLU A 9 -7.47 2.51 -4.99
C GLU A 9 -8.26 3.79 -4.69
N CYS A 10 -8.10 4.35 -3.48
CA CYS A 10 -8.88 5.49 -3.00
C CYS A 10 -8.36 6.86 -3.47
N GLN A 11 -7.15 6.91 -4.05
CA GLN A 11 -6.48 8.14 -4.50
C GLN A 11 -6.08 9.12 -3.38
N GLU A 12 -6.19 8.71 -2.12
CA GLU A 12 -5.76 9.49 -0.95
C GLU A 12 -4.24 9.35 -0.71
N ASP A 13 -3.68 10.29 0.03
CA ASP A 13 -2.25 10.34 0.36
C ASP A 13 -1.91 9.27 1.41
N ILE A 14 -0.71 8.69 1.32
CA ILE A 14 -0.22 7.68 2.28
C ILE A 14 0.48 8.38 3.44
N GLU A 15 0.02 8.10 4.66
CA GLU A 15 0.62 8.55 5.92
C GLU A 15 1.73 7.59 6.39
N TRP A 16 2.70 8.09 7.15
CA TRP A 16 3.83 7.28 7.63
C TRP A 16 3.43 6.13 8.56
N ASN A 17 2.33 6.30 9.28
CA ASN A 17 1.80 5.38 10.29
C ASN A 17 0.80 4.36 9.73
N GLU A 18 0.50 4.40 8.43
CA GLU A 18 -0.43 3.48 7.78
C GLU A 18 0.28 2.21 7.29
N ASP A 19 -0.45 1.08 7.33
CA ASP A 19 0.00 -0.15 6.67
C ASP A 19 -0.10 0.02 5.14
N VAL A 20 0.94 -0.39 4.42
CA VAL A 20 1.04 -0.16 2.96
C VAL A 20 1.44 -1.41 2.22
N ILE A 21 0.80 -1.65 1.09
CA ILE A 21 1.11 -2.78 0.22
C ILE A 21 1.59 -2.28 -1.13
N ILE A 22 2.72 -2.79 -1.58
CA ILE A 22 3.27 -2.54 -2.90
C ILE A 22 2.98 -3.75 -3.79
N GLY A 23 2.21 -3.52 -4.86
CA GLY A 23 1.97 -4.56 -5.86
C GLY A 23 3.15 -4.73 -6.82
N GLU A 24 3.26 -5.87 -7.48
CA GLU A 24 4.28 -6.16 -8.51
C GLU A 24 4.26 -5.15 -9.67
N ASN A 25 3.14 -4.44 -9.86
CA ASN A 25 3.03 -3.34 -10.82
C ASN A 25 3.67 -2.02 -10.35
N GLY A 26 4.31 -1.99 -9.17
CA GLY A 26 4.96 -0.83 -8.57
C GLY A 26 3.99 0.22 -8.00
N LYS A 27 2.69 -0.10 -7.92
CA LYS A 27 1.68 0.75 -7.29
C LYS A 27 1.60 0.49 -5.79
N VAL A 28 1.24 1.53 -5.04
CA VAL A 28 1.09 1.50 -3.58
C VAL A 28 -0.40 1.54 -3.23
N TYR A 29 -0.81 0.77 -2.25
CA TYR A 29 -2.17 0.68 -1.74
C TYR A 29 -2.15 0.76 -0.21
N HIS A 30 -3.17 1.37 0.40
CA HIS A 30 -3.40 1.22 1.84
C HIS A 30 -3.73 -0.23 2.17
N GLY A 31 -3.26 -0.71 3.32
CA GLY A 31 -3.53 -2.07 3.80
C GLY A 31 -5.02 -2.38 3.94
N GLU A 32 -5.83 -1.37 4.29
CA GLU A 32 -7.29 -1.50 4.40
C GLU A 32 -8.04 -1.40 3.07
N CYS A 33 -7.42 -0.86 2.01
CA CYS A 33 -8.04 -0.74 0.70
C CYS A 33 -8.03 -2.06 -0.08
N VAL A 34 -7.23 -3.04 0.35
CA VAL A 34 -7.00 -4.27 -0.40
C VAL A 34 -6.99 -5.52 0.47
N ASP A 35 -7.52 -6.62 -0.06
CA ASP A 35 -7.48 -7.94 0.58
C ASP A 35 -6.31 -8.77 0.03
N ILE A 36 -5.53 -9.39 0.92
CA ILE A 36 -4.44 -10.31 0.57
C ILE A 36 -4.89 -11.75 0.80
N TYR A 37 -4.80 -12.57 -0.25
CA TYR A 37 -5.10 -14.01 -0.16
C TYR A 37 -3.83 -14.86 -0.10
N PRO A 38 -3.81 -15.95 0.70
CA PRO A 38 -2.61 -16.77 0.94
C PRO A 38 -2.26 -17.75 -0.20
N THR A 39 -3.09 -17.90 -1.23
CA THR A 39 -2.90 -18.87 -2.33
C THR A 39 -1.91 -18.40 -3.41
N GLY A 40 -0.88 -17.65 -3.00
CA GLY A 40 -0.15 -16.69 -3.83
C GLY A 40 -0.75 -15.31 -3.60
N PHE A 41 0.07 -14.31 -3.29
CA PHE A 41 -0.33 -12.99 -2.75
C PHE A 41 -1.13 -12.17 -3.74
N SER A 42 -2.37 -12.53 -4.03
CA SER A 42 -3.23 -11.74 -4.90
C SER A 42 -3.86 -10.62 -4.10
N LEU A 43 -3.70 -9.40 -4.60
CA LEU A 43 -4.32 -8.18 -4.12
C LEU A 43 -5.66 -8.00 -4.81
N HIS A 44 -6.70 -7.81 -4.03
CA HIS A 44 -8.04 -7.49 -4.52
C HIS A 44 -8.53 -6.19 -3.89
N ASN A 45 -9.37 -5.43 -4.58
CA ASN A 45 -10.06 -4.28 -3.98
C ASN A 45 -11.18 -4.72 -3.03
N SER A 46 -11.79 -3.77 -2.30
CA SER A 46 -12.92 -4.05 -1.41
C SER A 46 -14.18 -4.60 -2.11
N ASP A 47 -14.27 -4.51 -3.44
CA ASP A 47 -15.33 -5.13 -4.25
C ASP A 47 -14.98 -6.57 -4.69
N GLY A 48 -13.78 -7.04 -4.37
CA GLY A 48 -13.25 -8.37 -4.72
C GLY A 48 -12.62 -8.45 -6.10
N GLU A 49 -12.45 -7.34 -6.82
CA GLU A 49 -11.77 -7.31 -8.12
C GLU A 49 -10.27 -7.50 -7.97
N TYR A 50 -9.69 -8.36 -8.80
CA TYR A 50 -8.25 -8.61 -8.82
C TYR A 50 -7.48 -7.39 -9.33
N LEU A 51 -6.49 -6.96 -8.56
CA LEU A 51 -5.62 -5.82 -8.87
C LEU A 51 -4.27 -6.28 -9.42
N THR A 52 -3.53 -7.05 -8.62
CA THR A 52 -2.17 -7.49 -8.94
C THR A 52 -1.71 -8.58 -7.94
N PHE A 53 -0.48 -9.05 -8.06
CA PHE A 53 0.16 -9.89 -7.04
C PHE A 53 1.11 -9.04 -6.19
N ALA A 54 1.35 -9.44 -4.94
CA ALA A 54 2.39 -8.89 -4.08
C ALA A 54 3.56 -9.89 -4.01
N GLU A 55 4.78 -9.42 -3.79
CA GLU A 55 5.96 -10.30 -3.84
C GLU A 55 6.06 -11.23 -2.62
N GLU A 56 5.65 -10.83 -1.39
CA GLU A 56 5.82 -11.68 -0.20
C GLU A 56 4.73 -11.50 0.90
N PRO A 57 4.30 -12.59 1.57
CA PRO A 57 3.41 -12.58 2.76
C PRO A 57 4.09 -12.18 4.06
N GLU A 58 5.34 -12.66 4.25
CA GLU A 58 5.88 -12.97 5.59
C GLU A 58 6.75 -11.85 6.17
N MET A 59 6.81 -10.70 5.52
CA MET A 59 7.21 -9.47 6.18
C MET A 59 5.95 -8.63 6.28
N SER A 60 5.58 -8.23 7.49
CA SER A 60 4.59 -7.19 7.75
C SER A 60 4.59 -6.20 6.60
N ALA A 61 3.43 -5.98 5.97
CA ALA A 61 3.21 -5.12 4.80
C ALA A 61 3.72 -3.69 5.03
N VAL A 62 5.04 -3.55 5.03
CA VAL A 62 5.80 -2.37 5.42
C VAL A 62 6.97 -2.33 4.45
N CYS A 63 6.68 -1.92 3.23
CA CYS A 63 7.73 -1.32 2.43
C CYS A 63 7.98 0.08 3.01
N VAL A 64 9.14 0.27 3.63
CA VAL A 64 9.56 1.59 4.12
C VAL A 64 9.72 2.51 2.91
N LEU A 65 8.79 3.44 2.74
CA LEU A 65 8.87 4.49 1.73
C LEU A 65 10.04 5.44 2.07
N ASP A 66 10.72 5.98 1.05
CA ASP A 66 11.82 6.92 1.28
C ASP A 66 11.32 8.25 1.88
N LEU A 67 12.18 8.94 2.62
CA LEU A 67 11.88 10.24 3.22
C LEU A 67 11.38 11.23 2.13
N GLY A 68 10.15 11.72 2.28
CA GLY A 68 9.49 12.62 1.32
C GLY A 68 8.57 11.93 0.30
N GLU A 69 8.35 10.61 0.43
CA GLU A 69 7.32 9.84 -0.28
C GLU A 69 6.03 9.64 0.52
N TYR A 70 6.00 10.03 1.79
CA TYR A 70 4.87 9.96 2.71
C TYR A 70 4.63 11.33 3.37
N ILE A 71 3.44 11.55 3.92
CA ILE A 71 3.18 12.70 4.78
C ILE A 71 3.54 12.39 6.23
N ASP A 72 4.21 13.33 6.88
CA ASP A 72 4.51 13.28 8.31
C ASP A 72 3.24 13.72 9.05
N VAL A 73 2.70 12.81 9.86
CA VAL A 73 1.64 13.15 10.80
C VAL A 73 2.30 13.85 11.98
N GLU A 74 2.07 15.15 12.15
CA GLU A 74 2.52 15.87 13.34
C GLU A 74 1.83 15.23 14.57
N ASP A 75 2.58 14.46 15.36
CA ASP A 75 2.17 13.96 16.67
C ASP A 75 1.80 15.18 17.56
N GLU A 76 0.51 15.41 17.79
CA GLU A 76 0.00 16.34 18.82
C GLU A 76 0.10 15.74 20.23
#